data_AF-A0A6I9UZI7-F1
#
_entry.id   AF-A0A6I9UZI7-F1
#
_cell.length_a   1.000
_cell.length_b   1.000
_cell.length_c   1.000
_cell.angle_alpha   90.00
_cell.angle_beta   90.00
_cell.angle_gamma   90.00
#
_symmetry.space_group_name_H-M   'P 1'
#
loop_
_entity.id
_entity.type
_entity.pdbx_description
1 polymer ?
#
loop_
_entity_poly.entity_id
_entity_poly.type
_entity_poly.pdbx_seq_one_letter_code
_entity_poly.pdbx_strand_id
1 'polypeptide(L)'
;MAAFAFSLAATASTPAPTPTPTGISFGRDEVFVAAVPLRATPLPPANFLISTAYSLDFWNFQHFMVIIKPSSPPPRSQHQALVYDFQPEDPQNIWVAVAALSGRKVPGVILVRKLKKLPTRKCWFVGYSKANAIDAALKFNENWATDLRIGHHDCRDYSQGLVEYLTGEKDVLERLKEAI
;
A
#
# COMPACT_ATOMS: atom_id res chain seq x y z
N MET A 1 7.07 46.14 64.68
CA MET A 1 7.40 45.17 63.62
C MET A 1 6.16 44.97 62.78
N ALA A 2 6.13 45.54 61.58
CA ALA A 2 5.00 45.44 60.64
C ALA A 2 5.25 44.30 59.66
N ALA A 3 4.34 43.33 59.56
CA ALA A 3 4.38 42.27 58.58
C ALA A 3 3.55 42.70 57.36
N PHE A 4 4.23 42.92 56.22
CA PHE A 4 3.60 43.16 54.93
C PHE A 4 3.20 41.82 54.29
N ALA A 5 1.94 41.74 53.88
CA ALA A 5 1.40 40.68 53.05
C ALA A 5 1.83 40.87 51.58
N PHE A 6 2.27 39.79 50.92
CA PHE A 6 2.39 39.72 49.47
C PHE A 6 1.45 38.63 48.96
N SER A 7 0.36 39.06 48.32
CA SER A 7 -0.56 38.22 47.57
C SER A 7 -0.02 38.05 46.16
N LEU A 8 0.28 36.82 45.75
CA LEU A 8 0.69 36.50 44.38
C LEU A 8 -0.56 36.21 43.54
N ALA A 9 -0.89 37.10 42.60
CA ALA A 9 -1.93 36.87 41.61
C ALA A 9 -1.40 35.90 40.53
N ALA A 10 -2.09 34.78 40.32
CA ALA A 10 -1.81 33.85 39.23
C ALA A 10 -2.45 34.38 37.95
N THR A 11 -1.63 34.79 36.98
CA THR A 11 -2.07 35.18 35.64
C THR A 11 -2.40 33.92 34.84
N ALA A 12 -3.67 33.71 34.53
CA ALA A 12 -4.13 32.63 33.65
C ALA A 12 -3.59 32.88 32.22
N SER A 13 -2.71 32.00 31.75
CA SER A 13 -2.24 31.99 30.36
C SER A 13 -3.29 31.34 29.47
N THR A 14 -3.86 32.12 28.54
CA THR A 14 -4.76 31.65 27.49
C THR A 14 -4.09 30.57 26.63
N PRO A 15 -4.70 29.40 26.39
CA PRO A 15 -4.15 28.43 25.47
C PRO A 15 -4.26 28.96 24.03
N ALA A 16 -3.15 28.92 23.30
CA ALA A 16 -3.10 29.25 21.88
C ALA A 16 -4.03 28.32 21.07
N PRO A 17 -4.72 28.83 20.03
CA PRO A 17 -5.58 28.00 19.20
C PRO A 17 -4.75 26.92 18.51
N THR A 18 -5.14 25.67 18.71
CA THR A 18 -4.61 24.50 18.01
C THR A 18 -4.78 24.70 16.50
N PRO A 19 -3.72 24.55 15.68
CA PRO A 19 -3.88 24.61 14.24
C PRO A 19 -4.66 23.38 13.76
N THR A 20 -5.93 23.60 13.42
CA THR A 20 -6.76 22.63 12.70
C THR A 20 -6.13 22.40 11.33
N PRO A 21 -5.76 21.17 10.93
CA PRO A 21 -5.26 20.93 9.58
C PRO A 21 -6.45 20.85 8.62
N THR A 22 -7.09 21.99 8.34
CA THR A 22 -7.96 22.15 7.16
C THR A 22 -7.08 22.52 5.97
N GLY A 23 -6.18 21.63 5.60
CA GLY A 23 -5.45 21.70 4.35
C GLY A 23 -6.28 21.04 3.27
N ILE A 24 -7.08 21.80 2.54
CA ILE A 24 -7.74 21.31 1.34
C ILE A 24 -6.64 20.91 0.35
N SER A 25 -6.52 19.62 0.06
CA SER A 25 -5.42 18.96 -0.65
C SER A 25 -5.43 19.15 -2.17
N PHE A 26 -5.85 20.32 -2.65
CA PHE A 26 -5.86 20.60 -4.08
C PHE A 26 -4.44 20.52 -4.65
N GLY A 27 -4.24 19.60 -5.61
CA GLY A 27 -2.99 19.47 -6.36
C GLY A 27 -2.01 18.40 -5.87
N ARG A 28 -2.35 17.57 -4.87
CA ARG A 28 -1.49 16.45 -4.44
C ARG A 28 -1.86 15.14 -5.12
N ASP A 29 -0.86 14.31 -5.39
CA ASP A 29 -1.06 12.99 -5.99
C ASP A 29 -1.89 12.09 -5.05
N GLU A 30 -2.89 11.41 -5.61
CA GLU A 30 -3.76 10.50 -4.88
C GLU A 30 -3.12 9.10 -4.83
N VAL A 31 -3.14 8.47 -3.66
CA VAL A 31 -2.62 7.12 -3.43
C VAL A 31 -3.76 6.18 -3.09
N PHE A 32 -3.83 5.07 -3.81
CA PHE A 32 -4.79 3.99 -3.62
C PHE A 32 -4.08 2.67 -3.38
N VAL A 33 -4.74 1.77 -2.69
CA VAL A 33 -4.37 0.35 -2.63
C VAL A 33 -5.42 -0.44 -3.39
N ALA A 34 -4.99 -1.37 -4.23
CA ALA A 34 -5.87 -2.31 -4.89
C ALA A 34 -5.48 -3.74 -4.56
N ALA A 35 -6.47 -4.63 -4.54
CA ALA A 35 -6.29 -6.05 -4.31
C ALA A 35 -6.91 -6.88 -5.42
N VAL A 36 -6.13 -7.84 -5.94
CA VAL A 36 -6.56 -8.78 -6.98
C VAL A 36 -6.48 -10.19 -6.43
N PRO A 37 -7.50 -11.04 -6.62
CA PRO A 37 -7.39 -12.45 -6.22
C PRO A 37 -6.29 -13.14 -7.04
N LEU A 38 -5.41 -13.87 -6.37
CA LEU A 38 -4.45 -14.74 -7.05
C LEU A 38 -5.23 -15.84 -7.79
N ARG A 39 -5.20 -15.80 -9.12
CA ARG A 39 -5.75 -16.88 -9.94
C ARG A 39 -4.67 -17.93 -10.10
N ALA A 40 -4.87 -19.09 -9.50
CA ALA A 40 -4.14 -20.28 -9.93
C ALA A 40 -4.53 -20.54 -11.40
N THR A 41 -3.55 -20.64 -12.29
CA THR A 41 -3.80 -21.22 -13.61
C THR A 41 -4.38 -22.62 -13.38
N PRO A 42 -5.51 -22.98 -14.01
CA PRO A 42 -6.05 -24.32 -13.85
C PRO A 42 -5.00 -25.32 -14.31
N LEU A 43 -4.47 -26.12 -13.38
CA LEU A 43 -3.67 -27.29 -13.74
C LEU A 43 -4.53 -28.19 -14.64
N PRO A 44 -3.95 -28.84 -15.67
CA PRO A 44 -4.72 -29.69 -16.58
C PRO A 44 -5.45 -30.80 -15.81
N PRO A 45 -6.72 -31.11 -16.14
CA PRO A 45 -7.48 -32.11 -15.41
C PRO A 45 -7.07 -33.50 -15.89
N ALA A 46 -6.16 -34.14 -15.17
CA ALA A 46 -6.00 -35.59 -15.26
C ALA A 46 -5.79 -36.16 -13.86
N ASN A 47 -6.89 -36.68 -13.30
CA ASN A 47 -6.94 -37.66 -12.22
C ASN A 47 -6.47 -37.25 -10.82
N PHE A 48 -6.91 -36.09 -10.32
CA PHE A 48 -6.95 -35.90 -8.86
C PHE A 48 -8.26 -35.24 -8.43
N LEU A 49 -9.13 -36.06 -7.83
CA LEU A 49 -10.30 -35.60 -7.08
C LEU A 49 -9.82 -34.80 -5.87
N ILE A 50 -9.72 -33.47 -5.99
CA ILE A 50 -9.57 -32.61 -4.81
C ILE A 50 -10.96 -32.22 -4.33
N SER A 51 -11.54 -33.09 -3.50
CA SER A 51 -12.71 -32.80 -2.67
C SER A 51 -12.39 -31.89 -1.48
N THR A 52 -11.30 -31.13 -1.55
CA THR A 52 -10.98 -30.08 -0.60
C THR A 52 -11.00 -28.72 -1.28
N ALA A 53 -12.20 -28.27 -1.60
CA ALA A 53 -12.55 -26.87 -1.43
C ALA A 53 -12.51 -26.52 0.07
N TYR A 54 -11.38 -26.80 0.75
CA TYR A 54 -11.08 -26.09 1.99
C TYR A 54 -11.23 -24.63 1.62
N SER A 55 -12.08 -23.94 2.37
CA SER A 55 -12.20 -22.49 2.39
C SER A 55 -10.79 -21.89 2.43
N LEU A 56 -10.22 -21.66 1.25
CA LEU A 56 -8.99 -20.92 1.11
C LEU A 56 -9.41 -19.52 1.51
N ASP A 57 -8.99 -19.08 2.70
CA ASP A 57 -9.18 -17.72 3.16
C ASP A 57 -8.86 -16.80 1.99
N PHE A 58 -9.90 -16.24 1.38
CA PHE A 58 -9.80 -15.49 0.13
C PHE A 58 -8.93 -14.24 0.32
N TRP A 59 -8.57 -13.93 1.56
CA TRP A 59 -7.67 -12.91 2.04
C TRP A 59 -6.19 -13.31 2.01
N ASN A 60 -5.87 -14.57 2.35
CA ASN A 60 -4.51 -15.11 2.31
C ASN A 60 -3.98 -15.23 0.86
N PHE A 61 -4.87 -15.22 -0.13
CA PHE A 61 -4.52 -15.26 -1.56
C PHE A 61 -4.86 -13.96 -2.31
N GLN A 62 -4.92 -12.81 -1.64
CA GLN A 62 -5.00 -11.52 -2.33
C GLN A 62 -3.60 -10.99 -2.61
N HIS A 63 -3.44 -10.53 -3.85
CA HIS A 63 -2.28 -9.80 -4.31
C HIS A 63 -2.55 -8.30 -4.19
N PHE A 64 -1.73 -7.60 -3.42
CA PHE A 64 -1.88 -6.17 -3.19
C PHE A 64 -0.93 -5.37 -4.08
N MET A 65 -1.41 -4.22 -4.55
CA MET A 65 -0.64 -3.28 -5.35
C MET A 65 -1.01 -1.84 -5.00
N VAL A 66 -0.06 -0.93 -5.18
CA VAL A 66 -0.26 0.50 -4.91
C VAL A 66 -0.49 1.23 -6.22
N ILE A 67 -1.48 2.11 -6.25
CA ILE A 67 -1.81 2.92 -7.41
C ILE A 67 -1.64 4.39 -7.08
N ILE A 68 -0.83 5.08 -7.88
CA ILE A 68 -0.59 6.52 -7.77
C ILE A 68 -1.32 7.19 -8.94
N LYS A 69 -2.26 8.06 -8.62
CA LYS A 69 -2.96 8.91 -9.58
C LYS A 69 -2.42 10.34 -9.45
N PRO A 70 -1.59 10.80 -10.38
CA PRO A 70 -1.00 12.13 -10.30
C PRO A 70 -2.08 13.21 -10.41
N SER A 71 -1.91 14.30 -9.66
CA SER A 71 -2.86 15.42 -9.66
C SER A 71 -2.86 16.20 -10.99
N SER A 72 -1.71 16.24 -11.65
CA SER A 72 -1.48 16.90 -12.94
C SER A 72 -0.87 15.92 -13.94
N PRO A 73 -1.67 15.03 -14.56
CA PRO A 73 -1.16 14.10 -15.54
C PRO A 73 -0.57 14.86 -16.75
N PRO A 74 0.51 14.37 -17.38
CA PRO A 74 1.15 15.09 -18.47
C PRO A 74 0.16 15.34 -19.62
N PRO A 75 0.11 16.56 -20.19
CA PRO A 75 -0.79 16.88 -21.28
C PRO A 75 -0.48 15.95 -22.47
N ARG A 76 -1.46 15.12 -22.87
CA ARG A 76 -1.41 13.99 -23.84
C ARG A 76 -1.29 12.57 -23.25
N SER A 77 -1.26 12.41 -21.94
CA SER A 77 -1.26 11.07 -21.34
C SER A 77 -2.65 10.44 -21.39
N GLN A 78 -2.82 9.36 -22.17
CA GLN A 78 -4.01 8.49 -22.10
C GLN A 78 -4.10 7.69 -20.79
N HIS A 79 -3.04 7.73 -19.98
CA HIS A 79 -2.92 7.03 -18.71
C HIS A 79 -3.09 8.01 -17.56
N GLN A 80 -3.95 7.66 -16.61
CA GLN A 80 -4.33 8.50 -15.48
C GLN A 80 -3.71 8.03 -14.17
N ALA A 81 -3.05 6.87 -14.14
CA ALA A 81 -2.41 6.35 -12.94
C ALA A 81 -1.24 5.39 -13.24
N LEU A 82 -0.38 5.20 -12.26
CA LEU A 82 0.70 4.22 -12.24
C LEU A 82 0.42 3.17 -11.16
N VAL A 83 0.65 1.91 -11.49
CA VAL A 83 0.53 0.77 -10.57
C VAL A 83 1.92 0.27 -10.25
N TYR A 84 2.19 0.09 -8.96
CA TYR A 84 3.39 -0.48 -8.42
C TYR A 84 3.05 -1.83 -7.81
N ASP A 85 3.68 -2.87 -8.35
CA ASP A 85 3.30 -4.25 -8.12
C ASP A 85 4.56 -5.09 -7.85
N PHE A 86 4.74 -5.55 -6.59
CA PHE A 86 5.84 -6.43 -6.22
C PHE A 86 5.40 -7.90 -6.31
N GLN A 87 6.01 -8.64 -7.22
CA GLN A 87 5.64 -10.02 -7.57
C GLN A 87 6.89 -10.86 -7.85
N PRO A 88 6.79 -12.21 -7.93
CA PRO A 88 7.89 -13.02 -8.43
C PRO A 88 8.34 -12.56 -9.82
N GLU A 89 9.62 -12.68 -10.13
CA GLU A 89 10.18 -12.28 -11.44
C GLU A 89 9.51 -13.05 -12.60
N ASP A 90 9.31 -14.36 -12.41
CA ASP A 90 8.55 -15.22 -13.31
C ASP A 90 7.39 -15.88 -12.57
N PRO A 91 6.22 -15.21 -12.50
CA PRO A 91 5.06 -15.74 -11.78
C PRO A 91 4.39 -16.90 -12.52
N GLN A 92 4.76 -17.19 -13.78
CA GLN A 92 4.18 -18.28 -14.57
C GLN A 92 4.99 -19.58 -14.46
N ASN A 93 6.24 -19.49 -13.98
CA ASN A 93 7.07 -20.66 -13.75
C ASN A 93 6.60 -21.44 -12.52
N ILE A 94 6.16 -22.68 -12.77
CA ILE A 94 5.63 -23.59 -11.75
C ILE A 94 6.66 -23.84 -10.63
N TRP A 95 7.95 -23.93 -10.95
CA TRP A 95 9.00 -24.14 -9.95
C TRP A 95 9.18 -22.94 -9.04
N VAL A 96 9.06 -21.72 -9.58
CA VAL A 96 9.07 -20.47 -8.79
C VAL A 96 7.84 -20.44 -7.88
N ALA A 97 6.67 -20.80 -8.38
CA ALA A 97 5.45 -20.88 -7.58
C ALA A 97 5.57 -21.90 -6.44
N VAL A 98 6.05 -23.12 -6.71
CA VAL A 98 6.26 -24.16 -5.69
C VAL A 98 7.30 -23.71 -4.66
N ALA A 99 8.40 -23.10 -5.08
CA ALA A 99 9.42 -22.57 -4.17
C ALA A 99 8.84 -21.46 -3.28
N ALA A 100 8.11 -20.49 -3.85
CA ALA A 100 7.51 -19.40 -3.10
C ALA A 100 6.46 -19.91 -2.08
N LEU A 101 5.57 -20.83 -2.50
CA LEU A 101 4.53 -21.40 -1.64
C LEU A 101 5.08 -22.33 -0.55
N SER A 102 6.26 -22.93 -0.77
CA SER A 102 6.98 -23.67 0.29
C SER A 102 7.74 -22.75 1.26
N GLY A 103 7.53 -21.43 1.17
CA GLY A 103 8.12 -20.43 2.07
C GLY A 103 9.59 -20.13 1.77
N ARG A 104 10.13 -20.62 0.65
CA ARG A 104 11.49 -20.31 0.20
C ARG A 104 11.55 -18.89 -0.38
N LYS A 105 12.73 -18.30 -0.30
CA LYS A 105 13.03 -17.04 -1.00
C LYS A 105 13.09 -17.30 -2.50
N VAL A 106 12.47 -16.43 -3.29
CA VAL A 106 12.53 -16.44 -4.76
C VAL A 106 12.88 -15.05 -5.28
N PRO A 107 13.44 -14.92 -6.50
CA PRO A 107 13.62 -13.63 -7.14
C PRO A 107 12.27 -12.92 -7.32
N GLY A 108 12.19 -11.69 -6.81
CA GLY A 108 11.06 -10.78 -6.97
C GLY A 108 11.42 -9.59 -7.85
N VAL A 109 10.40 -8.90 -8.34
CA VAL A 109 10.53 -7.70 -9.16
C VAL A 109 9.42 -6.71 -8.81
N ILE A 110 9.75 -5.42 -8.80
CA ILE A 110 8.76 -4.34 -8.74
C ILE A 110 8.39 -3.97 -10.17
N LEU A 111 7.19 -4.36 -10.59
CA LEU A 111 6.64 -4.00 -11.88
C LEU A 111 5.87 -2.68 -11.78
N VAL A 112 6.21 -1.73 -12.64
CA VAL A 112 5.49 -0.45 -12.76
C VAL A 112 4.69 -0.42 -14.07
N ARG A 113 3.36 -0.33 -13.97
CA ARG A 113 2.45 -0.36 -15.13
C ARG A 113 1.61 0.91 -15.20
N LYS A 114 1.28 1.34 -16.42
CA LYS A 114 0.37 2.48 -16.65
C LYS A 114 -1.08 2.01 -16.71
N LEU A 115 -1.98 2.73 -16.04
CA LEU A 115 -3.43 2.51 -16.11
C LEU A 115 -4.15 3.66 -16.78
N LYS A 116 -5.13 3.34 -17.63
CA LYS A 116 -6.06 4.32 -18.20
C LYS A 116 -7.16 4.72 -17.20
N LYS A 117 -7.59 3.78 -16.36
CA LYS A 117 -8.63 3.95 -15.34
C LYS A 117 -8.28 3.13 -14.10
N LEU A 118 -8.73 3.59 -12.93
CA LEU A 118 -8.60 2.85 -11.68
C LEU A 118 -9.47 1.58 -11.71
N PRO A 119 -9.06 0.51 -11.00
CA PRO A 119 -9.90 -0.67 -10.82
C PRO A 119 -11.23 -0.28 -10.15
N THR A 120 -12.33 -0.87 -10.61
CA THR A 120 -13.69 -0.57 -10.12
C THR A 120 -14.08 -1.38 -8.88
N ARG A 121 -13.31 -2.41 -8.53
CA ARG A 121 -13.53 -3.28 -7.39
C ARG A 121 -12.23 -3.45 -6.62
N LYS A 122 -12.35 -3.66 -5.29
CA LYS A 122 -11.21 -3.87 -4.39
C LYS A 122 -10.09 -2.84 -4.60
N CYS A 123 -10.48 -1.57 -4.67
CA CYS A 123 -9.60 -0.44 -4.84
C CYS A 123 -10.04 0.62 -3.85
N TRP A 124 -9.15 1.01 -2.95
CA TRP A 124 -9.46 1.89 -1.83
C TRP A 124 -8.54 3.09 -1.86
N PHE A 125 -9.13 4.27 -1.74
CA PHE A 125 -8.38 5.50 -1.54
C PHE A 125 -7.75 5.47 -0.15
N VAL A 126 -6.45 5.73 -0.07
CA VAL A 126 -5.72 5.76 1.21
C VAL A 126 -5.48 7.19 1.65
N GLY A 127 -4.98 8.04 0.74
CA GLY A 127 -4.66 9.40 1.08
C GLY A 127 -3.92 10.13 -0.03
N TYR A 128 -3.50 11.35 0.30
CA TYR A 128 -2.69 12.19 -0.58
C TYR A 128 -1.21 12.01 -0.25
N SER A 129 -0.38 11.93 -1.28
CA SER A 129 1.07 11.92 -1.11
C SER A 129 1.57 13.21 -0.47
N LYS A 130 2.56 13.09 0.41
CA LYS A 130 3.24 14.23 1.06
C LYS A 130 4.22 14.95 0.14
N ALA A 131 4.63 14.33 -0.96
CA ALA A 131 5.57 14.86 -1.96
C ALA A 131 5.13 14.44 -3.38
N ASN A 132 5.95 14.71 -4.41
CA ASN A 132 5.78 14.09 -5.72
C ASN A 132 5.82 12.57 -5.56
N ALA A 133 4.68 11.91 -5.78
CA ALA A 133 4.51 10.51 -5.43
C ALA A 133 5.32 9.59 -6.35
N ILE A 134 5.52 10.00 -7.60
CA ILE A 134 6.27 9.22 -8.59
C ILE A 134 7.76 9.20 -8.21
N ASP A 135 8.34 10.37 -7.95
CA ASP A 135 9.75 10.49 -7.57
C ASP A 135 10.02 9.81 -6.22
N ALA A 136 9.09 9.97 -5.26
CA ALA A 136 9.18 9.30 -3.98
C ALA A 136 9.12 7.77 -4.13
N ALA A 137 8.21 7.24 -4.95
CA ALA A 137 8.12 5.81 -5.21
C ALA A 137 9.37 5.25 -5.90
N LEU A 138 9.97 5.99 -6.85
CA LEU A 138 11.24 5.58 -7.47
C LEU A 138 12.34 5.44 -6.41
N LYS A 139 12.51 6.44 -5.55
CA LYS A 139 13.49 6.41 -4.46
C LYS A 139 13.23 5.30 -3.44
N PHE A 140 11.96 5.02 -3.14
CA PHE A 140 11.61 3.88 -2.29
C PHE A 140 12.04 2.56 -2.94
N ASN A 141 11.74 2.39 -4.22
CA ASN A 141 12.03 1.15 -4.97
C ASN A 141 13.53 0.87 -5.12
N GLU A 142 14.36 1.91 -5.25
CA GLU A 142 15.82 1.78 -5.29
C GLU A 142 16.40 1.07 -4.06
N ASN A 143 15.71 1.16 -2.92
CA ASN A 143 16.16 0.61 -1.64
C ASN A 143 15.40 -0.66 -1.23
N TRP A 144 14.45 -1.13 -2.05
CA TRP A 144 13.64 -2.30 -1.73
C TRP A 144 14.39 -3.59 -2.08
N ALA A 145 14.56 -4.47 -1.10
CA ALA A 145 15.15 -5.78 -1.32
C ALA A 145 14.24 -6.63 -2.23
N THR A 146 14.81 -7.31 -3.22
CA THR A 146 14.03 -8.06 -4.22
C THR A 146 13.93 -9.56 -3.93
N ASP A 147 14.45 -10.05 -2.80
CA ASP A 147 14.27 -11.43 -2.36
C ASP A 147 12.87 -11.64 -1.78
N LEU A 148 11.92 -11.97 -2.66
CA LEU A 148 10.52 -12.18 -2.28
C LEU A 148 10.38 -13.43 -1.42
N ARG A 149 9.62 -13.29 -0.33
CA ARG A 149 9.24 -14.41 0.54
C ARG A 149 7.82 -14.21 1.06
N ILE A 150 6.92 -15.11 0.68
CA ILE A 150 5.50 -15.06 1.07
C ILE A 150 5.38 -15.05 2.60
N GLY A 151 4.60 -14.10 3.13
CA GLY A 151 4.32 -13.91 4.55
C GLY A 151 5.43 -13.20 5.34
N HIS A 152 6.50 -12.74 4.69
CA HIS A 152 7.64 -12.10 5.36
C HIS A 152 8.20 -10.88 4.62
N HIS A 153 8.24 -10.95 3.29
CA HIS A 153 8.70 -9.88 2.41
C HIS A 153 8.01 -10.05 1.05
N ASP A 154 6.71 -9.78 1.03
CA ASP A 154 5.85 -10.00 -0.14
C ASP A 154 5.10 -8.73 -0.58
N CYS A 155 4.13 -8.90 -1.48
CA CYS A 155 3.32 -7.80 -2.02
C CYS A 155 2.62 -6.96 -0.93
N ARG A 156 2.29 -7.55 0.23
CA ARG A 156 1.65 -6.88 1.37
C ARG A 156 2.64 -5.96 2.06
N ASP A 157 3.83 -6.48 2.38
CA ASP A 157 4.90 -5.71 3.01
C ASP A 157 5.31 -4.54 2.12
N TYR A 158 5.48 -4.81 0.81
CA TYR A 158 5.78 -3.77 -0.17
C TYR A 158 4.68 -2.71 -0.23
N SER A 159 3.41 -3.13 -0.35
CA SER A 159 2.29 -2.19 -0.49
C SER A 159 2.13 -1.33 0.76
N GLN A 160 2.23 -1.93 1.95
CA GLN A 160 2.17 -1.22 3.22
C GLN A 160 3.35 -0.25 3.37
N GLY A 161 4.57 -0.69 3.08
CA GLY A 161 5.77 0.14 3.17
C GLY A 161 5.75 1.33 2.21
N LEU A 162 5.34 1.12 0.96
CA LEU A 162 5.24 2.20 -0.02
C LEU A 162 4.13 3.20 0.36
N VAL A 163 2.97 2.71 0.81
CA VAL A 163 1.87 3.58 1.25
C VAL A 163 2.28 4.42 2.45
N GLU A 164 2.92 3.81 3.46
CA GLU A 164 3.43 4.52 4.63
C GLU A 164 4.48 5.56 4.21
N TYR A 165 5.38 5.22 3.30
CA TYR A 165 6.39 6.15 2.79
C TYR A 165 5.77 7.36 2.07
N LEU A 166 4.73 7.15 1.26
CA LEU A 166 4.09 8.22 0.48
C LEU A 166 3.14 9.10 1.31
N THR A 167 2.35 8.48 2.18
CA THR A 167 1.21 9.13 2.86
C THR A 167 1.42 9.27 4.36
N GLY A 168 2.27 8.45 4.98
CA GLY A 168 2.40 8.28 6.42
C GLY A 168 1.33 7.40 7.07
N GLU A 169 0.39 6.87 6.30
CA GLU A 169 -0.64 5.98 6.81
C GLU A 169 -0.06 4.60 7.14
N LYS A 170 -0.25 4.17 8.39
CA LYS A 170 0.17 2.85 8.89
C LYS A 170 -1.00 1.88 8.92
N ASP A 171 -0.73 0.58 9.00
CA ASP A 171 -1.73 -0.48 9.20
C ASP A 171 -2.90 -0.43 8.20
N VAL A 172 -2.64 0.04 6.98
CA VAL A 172 -3.67 0.25 5.96
C VAL A 172 -4.25 -1.10 5.53
N LEU A 173 -3.40 -2.09 5.30
CA LEU A 173 -3.85 -3.41 4.86
C LEU A 173 -4.68 -4.14 5.93
N GLU A 174 -4.34 -3.98 7.21
CA GLU A 174 -5.14 -4.54 8.31
C GLU A 174 -6.51 -3.84 8.41
N ARG A 175 -6.57 -2.51 8.29
CA ARG A 175 -7.87 -1.80 8.23
C ARG A 175 -8.72 -2.23 7.04
N LEU A 176 -8.09 -2.46 5.88
CA LEU A 176 -8.79 -2.96 4.70
C LEU A 176 -9.29 -4.40 4.86
N LYS A 177 -8.62 -5.21 5.70
CA LYS A 177 -9.08 -6.56 6.04
C LYS A 177 -10.41 -6.56 6.76
N GLU A 178 -10.57 -5.64 7.70
CA GLU A 178 -11.78 -5.50 8.52
C GLU A 178 -12.96 -4.91 7.73
N ALA A 179 -12.70 -4.25 6.60
CA ALA A 179 -13.68 -3.56 5.78
C ALA A 179 -14.31 -4.42 4.65
N ILE A 180 -13.92 -5.69 4.52
CA ILE A 180 -14.33 -6.63 3.45
C ILE A 180 -15.07 -7.82 4.06
#